data_AF-A0A9X9LLU0-F1
#
_entry.id   AF-A0A9X9LLU0-F1
#
_cell.length_a   1.000
_cell.length_b   1.000
_cell.length_c   1.000
_cell.angle_alpha   90.00
_cell.angle_beta   90.00
_cell.angle_gamma   90.00
#
_symmetry.space_group_name_H-M   'P 1'
#
loop_
_entity.id
_entity.type
_entity.pdbx_description
1 polymer ?
#
loop_
_entity_poly.entity_id
_entity_poly.type
_entity_poly.pdbx_seq_one_letter_code
_entity_poly.pdbx_strand_id
1 'polypeptide(L)'
;MGWLAWERFRCNTNCDEDPKNCISERLFMEMADHLAQDGWRDLGYIYLNIDDCWIGGRDAKGNLVPDPKRFPNGIAFLADYAHSLGLKLGIYEDMGNFTCMGYPGTTLDKVVQDAQTFASWKVDMLKLDGCFSTPKERAEGGS
;
A
#
# COMPACT_ATOMS: atom_id res chain seq x y z
N MET A 1 14.50 -1.11 8.35
CA MET A 1 14.80 -1.23 6.90
C MET A 1 13.74 -2.10 6.26
N GLY A 2 13.67 -2.14 4.93
CA GLY A 2 12.68 -2.96 4.25
C GLY A 2 12.79 -2.91 2.73
N TRP A 3 11.73 -3.39 2.09
CA TRP A 3 11.53 -3.44 0.66
C TRP A 3 10.31 -2.59 0.28
N LEU A 4 10.34 -1.93 -0.88
CA LEU A 4 9.28 -1.07 -1.37
C LEU A 4 9.12 -1.27 -2.89
N ALA A 5 7.89 -1.51 -3.34
CA ALA A 5 7.62 -2.03 -4.69
C ALA A 5 8.01 -1.08 -5.85
N TRP A 6 7.94 0.24 -5.60
CA TRP A 6 7.89 1.28 -6.63
C TRP A 6 9.02 1.24 -7.64
N GLU A 7 10.28 1.26 -7.21
CA GLU A 7 11.41 1.46 -8.12
C GLU A 7 11.48 0.39 -9.20
N ARG A 8 11.25 -0.87 -8.80
CA ARG A 8 11.38 -2.04 -9.66
C ARG A 8 10.10 -2.45 -10.37
N PHE A 9 8.95 -2.33 -9.70
CA PHE A 9 7.66 -2.84 -10.20
C PHE A 9 6.71 -1.73 -10.69
N ARG A 10 6.94 -0.49 -10.26
CA ARG A 10 6.21 0.71 -10.70
C ARG A 10 4.70 0.48 -10.59
N CYS A 11 3.94 1.00 -11.55
CA CYS A 11 2.50 0.83 -11.67
C CYS A 11 2.13 -0.27 -12.68
N ASN A 12 2.82 -1.43 -12.64
CA ASN A 12 2.44 -2.55 -13.50
C ASN A 12 1.17 -3.23 -12.96
N THR A 13 0.02 -3.01 -13.59
CA THR A 13 -1.26 -3.63 -13.17
C THR A 13 -1.76 -4.70 -14.15
N ASN A 14 -1.01 -5.02 -15.20
CA ASN A 14 -1.40 -5.99 -16.22
C ASN A 14 -1.08 -7.42 -15.76
N CYS A 15 -1.90 -7.95 -14.85
CA CYS A 15 -1.72 -9.31 -14.34
C CYS A 15 -2.11 -10.41 -15.32
N ASP A 16 -2.83 -10.09 -16.40
CA ASP A 16 -3.21 -11.09 -17.41
C ASP A 16 -2.00 -11.46 -18.28
N GLU A 17 -1.18 -10.49 -18.67
CA GLU A 17 0.01 -10.71 -19.48
C GLU A 17 1.30 -10.85 -18.65
N ASP A 18 1.38 -10.18 -17.50
CA ASP A 18 2.54 -10.22 -16.61
C ASP A 18 2.16 -10.55 -15.15
N PRO A 19 1.58 -11.74 -14.91
CA PRO A 19 1.08 -12.13 -13.60
C PRO A 19 2.17 -12.18 -12.53
N LYS A 20 3.44 -12.33 -12.94
CA LYS A 20 4.59 -12.48 -12.04
C LYS A 20 5.11 -11.16 -11.47
N ASN A 21 4.97 -10.06 -12.23
CA ASN A 21 5.52 -8.76 -11.82
C ASN A 21 4.45 -7.69 -11.62
N CYS A 22 3.17 -7.97 -11.88
CA CYS A 22 2.11 -7.01 -11.60
C CYS A 22 1.94 -6.76 -10.09
N ILE A 23 1.57 -5.53 -9.73
CA ILE A 23 1.22 -5.11 -8.37
C ILE A 23 -0.02 -5.87 -7.91
N SER A 24 0.20 -6.91 -7.13
CA SER A 24 -0.82 -7.87 -6.69
C SER A 24 -0.44 -8.48 -5.36
N GLU A 25 -1.43 -8.99 -4.63
CA GLU A 25 -1.24 -9.69 -3.36
C GLU A 25 -0.19 -10.81 -3.47
N ARG A 26 -0.21 -11.57 -4.58
CA ARG A 26 0.78 -12.63 -4.87
C ARG A 26 2.21 -12.09 -4.85
N LEU A 27 2.47 -10.94 -5.49
CA LEU A 27 3.80 -10.32 -5.51
C LEU A 27 4.28 -10.00 -4.09
N PHE A 28 3.41 -9.42 -3.26
CA PHE A 28 3.77 -9.06 -1.89
C PHE A 28 3.98 -10.29 -1.01
N MET A 29 3.15 -11.34 -1.15
CA MET A 29 3.34 -12.60 -0.43
C MET A 29 4.68 -13.26 -0.79
N GLU A 30 5.03 -13.33 -2.09
CA GLU A 30 6.31 -13.89 -2.53
C GLU A 30 7.50 -13.07 -2.00
N MET A 31 7.41 -11.74 -2.00
CA MET A 31 8.46 -10.91 -1.43
C MET A 31 8.55 -11.04 0.10
N ALA A 32 7.43 -11.24 0.79
CA ALA A 32 7.41 -11.51 2.22
C ALA A 32 8.12 -12.83 2.54
N ASP A 33 7.88 -13.87 1.73
CA ASP A 33 8.55 -15.16 1.86
C ASP A 33 10.05 -15.02 1.69
N HIS A 34 10.51 -14.33 0.64
CA HIS A 34 11.93 -14.06 0.42
C HIS A 34 12.54 -13.25 1.58
N LEU A 35 11.85 -12.23 2.07
CA LEU A 35 12.33 -11.45 3.22
C LEU A 35 12.50 -12.33 4.47
N ALA A 36 11.58 -13.27 4.70
CA ALA A 36 11.58 -14.13 5.87
C ALA A 36 12.55 -15.32 5.77
N GLN A 37 12.74 -15.88 4.57
CA GLN A 37 13.47 -17.14 4.36
C GLN A 37 14.92 -16.93 3.91
N ASP A 38 15.22 -15.85 3.18
CA ASP A 38 16.56 -15.63 2.60
C ASP A 38 17.50 -14.81 3.51
N GLY A 39 17.11 -14.60 4.77
CA GLY A 39 17.91 -13.92 5.79
C GLY A 39 17.78 -12.39 5.86
N TRP A 40 16.98 -11.76 4.99
CA TRP A 40 16.79 -10.31 5.00
C TRP A 40 16.18 -9.78 6.29
N ARG A 41 15.11 -10.44 6.77
CA ARG A 41 14.46 -10.10 8.04
C ARG A 41 15.46 -10.18 9.19
N ASP A 42 16.28 -11.23 9.21
CA ASP A 42 17.25 -11.48 10.28
C ASP A 42 18.39 -10.43 10.27
N LEU A 43 18.63 -9.80 9.12
CA LEU A 43 19.51 -8.63 8.95
C LEU A 43 18.79 -7.28 9.22
N GLY A 44 17.51 -7.29 9.59
CA GLY A 44 16.74 -6.10 9.98
C GLY A 44 15.87 -5.47 8.88
N TYR A 45 15.74 -6.10 7.71
CA TYR A 45 14.79 -5.70 6.67
C TYR A 45 13.40 -6.24 6.97
N ILE A 46 12.66 -5.52 7.82
CA ILE A 46 11.37 -5.98 8.36
C ILE A 46 10.15 -5.35 7.69
N TYR A 47 10.30 -4.25 6.95
CA TYR A 47 9.18 -3.59 6.29
C TYR A 47 8.96 -4.14 4.87
N LEU A 48 7.72 -4.48 4.56
CA LEU A 48 7.22 -4.82 3.23
C LEU A 48 6.23 -3.73 2.84
N ASN A 49 6.61 -2.81 1.96
CA ASN A 49 5.83 -1.61 1.67
C ASN A 49 5.17 -1.68 0.29
N ILE A 50 3.85 -1.60 0.29
CA ILE A 50 3.03 -1.33 -0.89
C ILE A 50 3.23 0.15 -1.29
N ASP A 51 3.42 0.39 -2.58
CA ASP A 51 3.45 1.75 -3.14
C ASP A 51 2.17 2.01 -3.96
N ASP A 52 2.15 3.04 -4.81
CA ASP A 52 0.98 3.41 -5.61
C ASP A 52 0.37 2.23 -6.43
N CYS A 53 -0.84 2.43 -6.94
CA CYS A 53 -1.57 1.52 -7.82
C CYS A 53 -2.18 0.27 -7.17
N TRP A 54 -2.30 0.22 -5.85
CA TRP A 54 -2.98 -0.88 -5.14
C TRP A 54 -4.51 -0.73 -5.08
N ILE A 55 -5.01 0.50 -5.22
CA ILE A 55 -6.40 0.89 -4.96
C ILE A 55 -7.32 0.43 -6.08
N GLY A 56 -8.47 -0.12 -5.72
CA GLY A 56 -9.57 -0.43 -6.64
C GLY A 56 -10.63 0.67 -6.70
N GLY A 57 -10.79 1.42 -5.61
CA GLY A 57 -11.72 2.53 -5.51
C GLY A 57 -12.03 2.89 -4.06
N ARG A 58 -13.19 3.52 -3.88
CA ARG A 58 -13.82 3.70 -2.56
C ARG A 58 -15.16 2.97 -2.54
N ASP A 59 -15.50 2.35 -1.42
CA ASP A 59 -16.80 1.71 -1.22
C ASP A 59 -17.93 2.75 -1.05
N ALA A 60 -19.18 2.29 -0.90
CA ALA A 60 -20.34 3.16 -0.72
C ALA A 60 -20.30 4.03 0.56
N LYS A 61 -19.44 3.68 1.52
CA LYS A 61 -19.20 4.46 2.75
C LYS A 61 -17.99 5.39 2.61
N GLY A 62 -17.30 5.35 1.46
CA GLY A 62 -16.12 6.15 1.18
C GLY A 62 -14.80 5.54 1.68
N ASN A 63 -14.80 4.32 2.21
CA ASN A 63 -13.57 3.66 2.64
C ASN A 63 -12.78 3.20 1.42
N LEU A 64 -11.46 3.32 1.47
CA LEU A 64 -10.58 2.75 0.45
C LEU A 64 -10.78 1.23 0.36
N VAL A 65 -10.77 0.72 -0.86
CA VAL A 65 -10.75 -0.73 -1.13
C VAL A 65 -9.63 -1.05 -2.11
N PRO A 66 -8.89 -2.14 -1.91
CA PRO A 66 -7.88 -2.56 -2.87
C PRO A 66 -8.55 -3.07 -4.14
N ASP A 67 -7.79 -3.17 -5.23
CA ASP A 67 -8.28 -3.76 -6.47
C ASP A 67 -8.69 -5.23 -6.23
N PRO A 68 -9.97 -5.59 -6.41
CA PRO A 68 -10.45 -6.92 -6.02
C PRO A 68 -9.94 -8.04 -6.91
N LYS A 69 -9.42 -7.74 -8.11
CA LYS A 69 -8.81 -8.76 -8.97
C LYS A 69 -7.38 -9.05 -8.55
N ARG A 70 -6.64 -8.01 -8.13
CA ARG A 70 -5.21 -8.11 -7.79
C ARG A 70 -4.96 -8.41 -6.31
N PHE A 71 -5.90 -8.05 -5.45
CA PHE A 71 -5.89 -8.28 -4.00
C PHE A 71 -7.19 -8.94 -3.54
N PRO A 72 -7.48 -10.17 -3.99
CA PRO A 72 -8.75 -10.84 -3.75
C PRO A 72 -9.05 -11.09 -2.27
N ASN A 73 -8.02 -11.24 -1.41
CA ASN A 73 -8.22 -11.44 0.03
C ASN A 73 -8.17 -10.13 0.84
N GLY A 74 -7.84 -9.01 0.19
CA GLY A 74 -7.76 -7.68 0.78
C GLY A 74 -6.50 -7.40 1.61
N ILE A 75 -6.34 -6.15 2.02
CA ILE A 75 -5.12 -5.67 2.69
C ILE A 75 -4.96 -6.24 4.10
N ALA A 76 -6.05 -6.38 4.87
CA ALA A 76 -5.99 -6.93 6.23
C ALA A 76 -5.43 -8.36 6.25
N PHE A 77 -5.80 -9.18 5.26
CA PHE A 77 -5.24 -10.53 5.08
C PHE A 77 -3.73 -10.47 4.80
N LEU A 78 -3.30 -9.57 3.90
CA LEU A 78 -1.89 -9.41 3.58
C LEU A 78 -1.06 -8.90 4.78
N ALA A 79 -1.65 -8.04 5.62
CA ALA A 79 -1.04 -7.60 6.87
C ALA A 79 -0.86 -8.77 7.84
N ASP A 80 -1.92 -9.56 8.07
CA ASP A 80 -1.86 -10.76 8.90
C ASP A 80 -0.80 -11.76 8.38
N TYR A 81 -0.69 -11.91 7.05
CA TYR A 81 0.34 -12.73 6.42
C TYR A 81 1.76 -12.22 6.72
N ALA A 82 2.03 -10.94 6.46
CA ALA A 82 3.32 -10.32 6.75
C ALA A 82 3.69 -10.44 8.25
N HIS A 83 2.73 -10.19 9.14
CA HIS A 83 2.92 -10.30 10.59
C HIS A 83 3.24 -11.73 11.02
N SER A 84 2.62 -12.73 10.40
CA SER A 84 2.90 -14.15 10.69
C SER A 84 4.35 -14.55 10.40
N LEU A 85 5.01 -13.82 9.49
CA LEU A 85 6.42 -14.00 9.12
C LEU A 85 7.37 -13.10 9.94
N GLY A 86 6.85 -12.34 10.91
CA GLY A 86 7.63 -11.39 11.70
C GLY A 86 8.02 -10.12 10.93
N LEU A 87 7.30 -9.79 9.85
CA LEU A 87 7.46 -8.57 9.06
C LEU A 87 6.42 -7.53 9.47
N LYS A 88 6.54 -6.34 8.88
CA LYS A 88 5.65 -5.18 9.04
C LYS A 88 5.12 -4.76 7.69
N LEU A 89 3.82 -4.46 7.58
CA LEU A 89 3.22 -4.02 6.33
C LEU A 89 3.17 -2.50 6.26
N GLY A 90 3.79 -1.92 5.23
CA GLY A 90 3.57 -0.53 4.86
C GLY A 90 2.57 -0.38 3.71
N ILE A 91 1.84 0.72 3.71
CA ILE A 91 0.93 1.11 2.64
C ILE A 91 1.26 2.52 2.12
N TYR A 92 0.72 2.83 0.95
CA TYR A 92 0.85 4.12 0.30
C TYR A 92 -0.49 4.84 0.27
N GLU A 93 -0.44 6.15 0.50
CA GLU A 93 -1.46 7.06 0.03
C GLU A 93 -0.88 8.41 -0.44
N ASP A 94 -1.74 9.27 -0.98
CA ASP A 94 -1.37 10.61 -1.43
C ASP A 94 -2.23 11.68 -0.76
N MET A 95 -1.59 12.70 -0.19
CA MET A 95 -2.27 13.89 0.30
C MET A 95 -2.66 14.80 -0.86
N GLY A 96 -3.81 14.52 -1.47
CA GLY A 96 -4.31 15.22 -2.66
C GLY A 96 -5.57 14.60 -3.24
N ASN A 97 -6.01 15.13 -4.39
CA ASN A 97 -7.22 14.64 -5.05
C ASN A 97 -7.05 13.23 -5.64
N PHE A 98 -5.83 12.92 -6.09
CA PHE A 98 -5.46 11.65 -6.68
C PHE A 98 -4.03 11.29 -6.27
N THR A 99 -3.70 10.00 -6.30
CA THR A 99 -2.30 9.56 -6.27
C THR A 99 -1.55 10.04 -7.50
N CYS A 100 -0.22 10.00 -7.47
CA CYS A 100 0.60 10.39 -8.62
C CYS A 100 0.25 9.60 -9.91
N MET A 101 -0.23 8.36 -9.81
CA MET A 101 -0.71 7.56 -10.94
C MET A 101 -2.21 7.67 -11.22
N GLY A 102 -2.93 8.54 -10.53
CA GLY A 102 -4.35 8.84 -10.80
C GLY A 102 -5.36 7.98 -10.05
N TYR A 103 -4.94 7.24 -9.02
CA TYR A 103 -5.84 6.50 -8.13
C TYR A 103 -6.51 7.44 -7.12
N PRO A 104 -7.60 7.05 -6.44
CA PRO A 104 -8.25 7.89 -5.44
C PRO A 104 -7.26 8.35 -4.35
N GLY A 105 -7.08 9.66 -4.21
CA GLY A 105 -6.21 10.23 -3.18
C GLY A 105 -6.94 10.46 -1.86
N THR A 106 -6.17 10.86 -0.85
CA THR A 106 -6.62 11.26 0.48
C THR A 106 -6.73 12.78 0.53
N THR A 107 -7.93 13.30 0.29
CA THR A 107 -8.26 14.72 0.48
C THR A 107 -8.40 15.04 1.98
N LEU A 108 -8.41 16.33 2.34
CA LEU A 108 -8.51 16.78 3.73
C LEU A 108 -9.72 16.18 4.48
N ASP A 109 -10.86 16.00 3.81
CA ASP A 109 -12.06 15.39 4.38
C ASP A 109 -11.97 13.86 4.57
N LYS A 110 -10.95 13.22 3.98
CA LYS A 110 -10.71 11.77 4.04
C LYS A 110 -9.58 11.36 4.97
N VAL A 111 -8.69 12.26 5.37
CA VAL A 111 -7.53 11.98 6.24
C VAL A 111 -7.89 11.08 7.43
N VAL A 112 -8.92 11.45 8.20
CA VAL A 112 -9.31 10.69 9.39
C VAL A 112 -9.91 9.33 9.04
N GLN A 113 -10.74 9.27 8.00
CA GLN A 113 -11.37 8.03 7.55
C GLN A 113 -10.33 7.02 7.03
N ASP A 114 -9.37 7.49 6.24
CA ASP A 114 -8.34 6.64 5.64
C ASP A 114 -7.32 6.19 6.70
N ALA A 115 -6.94 7.07 7.64
CA ALA A 115 -6.13 6.68 8.79
C ALA A 115 -6.80 5.58 9.64
N GLN A 116 -8.10 5.69 9.91
CA GLN A 116 -8.86 4.66 10.60
C GLN A 116 -8.95 3.35 9.79
N THR A 117 -9.09 3.45 8.47
CA THR A 117 -9.10 2.30 7.56
C THR A 117 -7.78 1.55 7.64
N PHE A 118 -6.64 2.24 7.52
CA PHE A 118 -5.31 1.62 7.62
C PHE A 118 -5.05 0.99 8.99
N ALA A 119 -5.45 1.68 10.07
CA ALA A 119 -5.35 1.12 11.42
C ALA A 119 -6.21 -0.15 11.57
N SER A 120 -7.42 -0.17 11.00
CA SER A 120 -8.29 -1.35 11.03
C SER A 120 -7.72 -2.55 10.28
N TRP A 121 -6.90 -2.31 9.26
CA TRP A 121 -6.16 -3.33 8.51
C TRP A 121 -4.81 -3.70 9.14
N LYS A 122 -4.48 -3.12 10.30
CA LYS A 122 -3.23 -3.35 11.03
C LYS A 122 -1.97 -2.97 10.25
N VAL A 123 -2.04 -1.92 9.43
CA VAL A 123 -0.88 -1.36 8.73
C VAL A 123 0.12 -0.76 9.73
N ASP A 124 1.42 -0.97 9.50
CA ASP A 124 2.52 -0.53 10.37
C ASP A 124 3.23 0.75 9.90
N MET A 125 3.08 1.11 8.63
CA MET A 125 3.74 2.26 8.02
C MET A 125 2.88 2.87 6.93
N LEU A 126 2.86 4.20 6.86
CA LEU A 126 2.23 4.93 5.77
C LEU A 126 3.30 5.77 5.05
N LYS A 127 3.41 5.59 3.74
CA LYS A 127 4.01 6.60 2.86
C LYS A 127 2.89 7.52 2.40
N LEU A 128 2.96 8.80 2.74
CA LEU A 128 2.02 9.82 2.29
C LEU A 128 2.70 10.73 1.27
N ASP A 129 2.31 10.60 0.00
CA ASP A 129 2.80 11.41 -1.10
C ASP A 129 2.06 12.76 -1.18
N GLY A 130 2.36 13.57 -2.19
CA GLY A 130 1.74 14.90 -2.30
C GLY A 130 1.60 15.39 -3.73
N CYS A 131 1.16 14.51 -4.64
CA CYS A 131 0.70 14.90 -5.96
C CYS A 131 -0.71 15.52 -5.86
N PHE A 132 -1.15 16.21 -6.92
CA PHE A 132 -2.51 16.76 -7.03
C PHE A 132 -3.01 17.58 -5.82
N SER A 133 -2.11 18.26 -5.12
CA SER A 133 -2.41 19.10 -3.96
C SER A 133 -1.63 20.41 -3.97
N THR A 134 -2.14 21.37 -3.20
CA THR A 134 -1.48 22.64 -2.93
C THR A 134 -0.47 22.50 -1.78
N PRO A 135 0.50 23.43 -1.64
CA PRO A 135 1.37 23.47 -0.47
C PRO A 135 0.61 23.57 0.88
N LYS A 136 -0.55 24.23 0.90
CA LYS A 136 -1.35 24.41 2.11
C LYS A 136 -1.99 23.09 2.55
N GLU A 137 -2.61 22.37 1.63
CA GLU A 137 -3.26 21.07 1.93
C GLU A 137 -2.25 20.05 2.46
N ARG A 138 -1.04 20.01 1.88
CA ARG A 138 0.03 19.12 2.36
C ARG A 138 0.51 19.45 3.78
N ALA A 139 0.51 20.73 4.15
CA ALA A 139 0.87 21.15 5.50
C ALA A 139 -0.21 20.81 6.53
N GLU A 140 -1.48 20.92 6.16
CA GLU A 140 -2.63 20.62 7.03
C GLU A 140 -2.88 19.11 7.17
N GLY A 141 -2.64 18.31 6.12
CA GLY A 141 -2.83 16.86 6.15
C GLY A 141 -1.72 16.07 6.85
N GLY A 142 -0.54 16.68 7.01
CA GLY A 142 0.62 16.05 7.68
C GLY A 142 0.77 16.37 9.17
N SER A 143 -0.13 17.18 9.75
CA SER A 143 -0.08 17.63 11.15
C SER A 143 -0.82 16.73 12.12
#